data_AF-A0A8E0KK29-F1
#
_entry.id   AF-A0A8E0KK29-F1
#
_cell.length_a   1.000
_cell.length_b   1.000
_cell.length_c   1.000
_cell.angle_alpha   90.00
_cell.angle_beta   90.00
_cell.angle_gamma   90.00
#
_symmetry.space_group_name_H-M   'P 1'
#
loop_
_entity.id
_entity.type
_entity.pdbx_description
1 polymer ?
#
loop_
_entity_poly.entity_id
_entity_poly.type
_entity_poly.pdbx_seq_one_letter_code
_entity_poly.pdbx_strand_id
1 'polypeptide(L)' 'MNDNTRDDDVNAPYSRKITPEKGKPDQMPGDGEARNHQEELIDEAVEETFPASDPATPKRIT' A
#
# COMPACT_ATOMS: atom_id res chain seq x y z
N MET A 1 16.34 -5.59 34.65
CA MET A 1 17.26 -6.66 34.20
C MET A 1 18.01 -6.09 33.00
N ASN A 2 19.34 -5.98 33.08
CA ASN A 2 20.14 -5.53 31.93
C ASN A 2 20.63 -6.77 31.20
N ASP A 3 20.00 -7.10 30.08
CA ASP A 3 20.48 -8.16 29.17
C ASP A 3 21.62 -7.58 28.34
N ASN A 4 22.83 -7.73 28.85
CA ASN A 4 24.07 -7.27 28.23
C ASN A 4 24.75 -8.42 27.44
N THR A 5 23.96 -9.27 26.77
CA THR A 5 24.49 -10.20 25.78
C THR A 5 24.75 -9.42 24.50
N ARG A 6 26.02 -9.22 24.20
CA ARG A 6 26.46 -8.58 22.96
C ARG A 6 25.96 -9.41 21.77
N ASP A 7 25.54 -8.75 20.71
CA ASP A 7 25.05 -9.42 19.48
C ASP A 7 26.12 -10.28 18.77
N ASP A 8 27.38 -10.24 19.23
CA ASP A 8 28.54 -10.94 18.67
C ASP A 8 28.90 -12.25 19.38
N ASP A 9 28.13 -12.71 20.37
CA ASP A 9 28.40 -13.99 21.07
C ASP A 9 28.00 -15.20 20.21
N VAL A 10 28.98 -16.07 19.94
CA VAL A 10 28.81 -17.33 19.18
C VAL A 10 27.87 -18.31 19.89
N ASN A 11 27.71 -18.20 21.20
CA ASN A 11 26.82 -19.05 21.99
C ASN A 11 25.42 -18.45 22.17
N ALA A 12 25.14 -17.29 21.56
CA ALA A 12 23.82 -16.68 21.63
C ALA A 12 22.77 -17.56 20.91
N PRO A 13 21.51 -17.58 21.40
CA PRO A 13 20.44 -18.24 20.68
C PRO A 13 20.22 -17.59 19.30
N TYR A 14 19.90 -18.39 18.29
CA TYR A 14 19.68 -17.95 16.91
C TYR A 14 18.63 -16.82 16.77
N SER A 15 17.71 -16.70 17.74
CA SER A 15 16.71 -15.63 17.73
C SER A 15 16.42 -15.11 19.13
N ARG A 16 16.27 -13.80 19.26
CA ARG A 16 15.75 -13.14 20.46
C ARG A 16 14.26 -12.87 20.30
N LYS A 17 13.45 -13.25 21.29
CA LYS A 17 12.05 -12.81 21.33
C LYS A 17 12.04 -11.33 21.72
N ILE A 18 11.43 -10.50 20.87
CA ILE A 18 11.23 -9.08 21.14
C ILE A 18 9.75 -8.81 21.31
N THR A 19 9.41 -7.91 22.22
CA THR A 19 8.05 -7.38 22.33
C THR A 19 7.82 -6.42 21.15
N PRO A 20 6.75 -6.59 20.36
CA PRO A 20 6.43 -5.64 19.30
C PRO A 20 6.33 -4.23 19.87
N GLU A 21 7.04 -3.28 19.26
CA GLU A 21 6.90 -1.88 19.62
C GLU A 21 5.50 -1.40 19.27
N LYS A 22 4.84 -0.68 20.18
CA LYS A 22 3.55 -0.06 19.93
C LYS A 22 3.78 1.26 19.19
N GLY A 23 3.34 1.36 17.94
CA GLY A 23 3.49 2.59 17.16
C GLY A 23 3.00 2.45 15.71
N LYS A 24 3.08 3.55 14.97
CA LYS A 24 2.89 3.52 13.51
C LYS A 24 4.09 2.75 12.89
N PRO A 25 3.86 1.87 11.90
CA PRO A 25 4.94 1.34 11.09
C PRO A 25 5.74 2.51 10.50
N ASP A 26 7.07 2.41 10.46
CA ASP A 26 7.96 3.50 10.06
C ASP A 26 7.75 3.95 8.59
N GLN A 27 7.11 3.11 7.77
CA GLN A 27 6.99 3.30 6.32
C GLN A 27 5.58 3.10 5.77
N MET A 28 4.59 2.74 6.59
CA MET A 28 3.25 2.44 6.07
C MET A 28 2.32 3.61 6.42
N PRO A 29 1.87 4.40 5.43
CA PRO A 29 0.80 5.34 5.68
C PRO A 29 -0.41 4.57 6.21
N GLY A 30 -1.15 5.19 7.13
CA GLY A 30 -2.34 4.57 7.69
C GLY A 30 -3.30 4.16 6.56
N ASP A 31 -4.13 3.16 6.82
CA ASP A 31 -5.11 2.64 5.88
C ASP A 31 -6.10 3.71 5.36
N GLY A 32 -6.23 4.85 6.06
CA GLY A 32 -7.01 6.00 5.62
C GLY A 32 -6.38 6.83 4.47
N GLU A 33 -5.06 7.04 4.47
CA GLU A 33 -4.40 7.88 3.46
C GLU A 33 -4.30 7.16 2.11
N ALA A 34 -4.03 5.86 2.13
CA ALA A 34 -3.98 5.03 0.92
C ALA A 34 -5.35 4.92 0.21
N ARG A 35 -6.45 4.88 0.98
CA ARG A 35 -7.82 4.84 0.43
C ARG A 35 -8.21 6.15 -0.25
N ASN A 36 -7.86 7.28 0.37
CA ASN A 36 -8.21 8.61 -0.16
C ASN A 36 -7.52 8.88 -1.52
N HIS A 37 -6.23 8.54 -1.63
CA HIS A 37 -5.50 8.69 -2.90
C HIS A 37 -6.10 7.81 -4.03
N GLN A 38 -6.61 6.62 -3.69
CA GLN A 38 -7.22 5.74 -4.68
C GLN A 38 -8.57 6.28 -5.21
N GLU A 39 -9.36 6.94 -4.37
CA GLU A 39 -10.63 7.58 -4.80
C GLU A 39 -10.36 8.76 -5.74
N GLU A 40 -9.37 9.59 -5.42
CA GLU A 40 -8.93 10.72 -6.27
C GLU A 40 -8.44 10.25 -7.65
N LEU A 41 -7.64 9.18 -7.70
CA LEU A 41 -7.16 8.59 -8.97
C LEU A 41 -8.28 8.02 -9.84
N ILE A 42 -9.35 7.49 -9.22
CA ILE A 42 -10.50 6.96 -9.96
C ILE A 42 -11.28 8.10 -10.62
N ASP A 43 -11.47 9.20 -9.90
CA ASP A 43 -12.19 10.37 -10.41
C ASP A 43 -11.43 11.01 -11.59
N GLU A 44 -10.11 11.17 -11.48
CA GLU A 44 -9.24 11.68 -12.56
C GLU A 44 -9.30 10.77 -13.80
N ALA A 45 -9.19 9.44 -13.62
CA ALA A 45 -9.26 8.49 -14.73
C ALA A 45 -10.62 8.50 -15.45
N VAL A 46 -11.71 8.78 -14.73
CA VAL A 46 -13.05 8.93 -15.32
C VAL A 46 -13.13 10.20 -16.17
N GLU A 47 -12.56 11.30 -15.71
CA GLU A 47 -12.52 12.57 -16.46
C GLU A 47 -11.69 12.47 -17.75
N GLU A 48 -10.60 11.69 -17.74
CA GLU A 48 -9.75 11.46 -18.91
C GLU A 48 -10.34 10.45 -19.93
N THR A 49 -11.34 9.65 -19.52
CA THR A 49 -11.91 8.56 -20.35
C THR A 49 -13.03 9.02 -21.29
N PHE A 50 -13.53 10.25 -21.19
CA PHE A 50 -14.56 10.76 -22.11
C PHE A 50 -13.95 11.62 -23.22
N PRO A 51 -13.83 11.08 -24.46
CA PRO A 51 -14.87 10.33 -25.18
C PRO A 51 -14.47 8.93 -25.76
N ALA A 52 -13.67 8.10 -25.09
CA ALA A 52 -12.98 6.95 -25.72
C ALA A 52 -13.81 5.68 -26.07
N SER A 53 -15.04 5.80 -26.56
CA SER A 53 -15.65 4.77 -27.41
C SER A 53 -16.43 5.47 -28.51
N ASP A 54 -15.92 5.38 -29.74
CA ASP A 54 -16.55 5.74 -31.01
C ASP A 54 -18.10 5.71 -30.92
N PRO A 55 -18.84 6.79 -31.26
CA PRO A 55 -20.29 6.72 -31.25
C PRO A 55 -20.73 5.53 -32.10
N ALA A 56 -21.59 4.66 -31.55
CA ALA A 56 -22.07 3.50 -32.27
C ALA A 56 -22.69 3.94 -33.61
N THR A 57 -21.97 3.73 -34.72
CA THR A 57 -22.48 4.07 -36.05
C THR A 57 -23.67 3.16 -36.35
N PRO A 58 -24.89 3.68 -36.60
CA PRO A 58 -26.01 2.82 -36.96
C PRO A 58 -25.74 2.23 -38.35
N LYS A 59 -25.51 0.91 -38.44
CA LYS A 59 -25.51 0.19 -39.71
C LYS A 59 -26.95 0.18 -40.25
N ARG A 60 -27.28 1.11 -41.14
CA ARG A 60 -28.47 0.99 -42.01
C ARG A 60 -28.08 0.10 -43.19
N ILE A 61 -28.43 -1.18 -43.11
CA ILE A 61 -28.45 -2.07 -44.28
C ILE A 61 -29.78 -1.79 -44.98
N THR A 62 -29.73 -1.17 -46.16
CA THR A 62 -30.85 -1.11 -47.13
C THR A 62 -30.63 -2.15 -48.21
#